data_AF-A0ABD0JQU2-F1
#
_entry.id   AF-A0ABD0JQU2-F1
#
_cell.length_a   1.000
_cell.length_b   1.000
_cell.length_c   1.000
_cell.angle_alpha   90.00
_cell.angle_beta   90.00
_cell.angle_gamma   90.00
#
_symmetry.space_group_name_H-M   'P 1'
#
loop_
_entity.id
_entity.type
_entity.pdbx_description
1 polymer ?
#
loop_
_entity_poly.entity_id
_entity_poly.type
_entity_poly.pdbx_seq_one_letter_code
_entity_poly.pdbx_strand_id
1 'polypeptide(L)'
;TEGDSGFLNQDDIDYHPYPGFPYHLYPYKNQWAYLQPFVMVRFNTVTPNKKIFVRCQVWAPNIDVSEEEKTGFTEFSMYFHQPNPG
;
A
#
# COMPACT_ATOMS: atom_id res chain seq x y z
N THR A 1 -1.43 -5.98 -27.06
CA THR A 1 -2.27 -4.77 -26.93
C THR A 1 -1.95 -4.15 -25.60
N GLU A 2 -0.96 -3.27 -25.60
CA GLU A 2 -0.49 -2.51 -24.45
C GLU A 2 -1.52 -1.45 -24.04
N GLY A 3 -1.56 -1.17 -22.74
CA GLY A 3 -1.83 0.19 -22.28
C GLY A 3 -3.27 0.54 -21.95
N ASP A 4 -3.89 -0.15 -21.00
CA ASP A 4 -4.89 0.49 -20.14
C ASP A 4 -4.90 -0.17 -18.76
N SER A 5 -3.73 -0.22 -18.12
CA SER A 5 -3.63 -0.43 -16.68
C SER A 5 -4.44 0.68 -16.03
N GLY A 6 -5.53 0.36 -15.32
CA GLY A 6 -6.33 1.36 -14.61
C GLY A 6 -5.40 2.20 -13.75
N PHE A 7 -5.16 3.45 -14.17
CA PHE A 7 -4.20 4.30 -13.49
C PHE A 7 -4.85 4.78 -12.20
N LEU A 8 -4.23 4.45 -11.07
CA LEU A 8 -4.40 5.21 -9.85
C LEU A 8 -3.47 6.42 -9.96
N ASN A 9 -4.01 7.63 -9.90
CA ASN A 9 -3.15 8.80 -9.71
C ASN A 9 -2.63 8.76 -8.28
N GLN A 10 -1.34 8.98 -8.10
CA GLN A 10 -0.75 8.96 -6.76
C GLN A 10 -1.31 10.07 -5.86
N ASP A 11 -1.80 11.16 -6.46
CA ASP A 11 -2.50 12.25 -5.79
C ASP A 11 -3.88 11.85 -5.24
N ASP A 12 -4.43 10.70 -5.67
CA ASP A 12 -5.68 10.12 -5.17
C ASP A 12 -5.46 9.11 -4.02
N ILE A 13 -4.27 9.08 -3.41
CA ILE A 13 -3.93 8.16 -2.32
C ILE A 13 -3.68 8.93 -1.02
N ASP A 14 -4.53 8.70 -0.02
CA ASP A 14 -4.31 9.23 1.33
C ASP A 14 -3.68 8.19 2.24
N TYR A 15 -2.73 8.64 3.08
CA TYR A 15 -2.14 7.84 4.14
C TYR A 15 -2.65 8.32 5.50
N HIS A 16 -3.11 7.39 6.34
CA HIS A 16 -3.55 7.67 7.72
C HIS A 16 -2.76 6.80 8.71
N PRO A 17 -2.27 7.35 9.83
CA PRO A 17 -2.33 8.77 10.22
C PRO A 17 -1.36 9.69 9.46
N TYR A 18 -0.30 9.15 8.87
CA TYR A 18 0.66 9.84 8.00
C TYR A 18 1.45 8.78 7.19
N PRO A 19 2.18 9.14 6.12
CA PRO A 19 2.97 8.17 5.36
C PRO A 19 4.22 7.74 6.12
N GLY A 20 4.17 6.58 6.76
CA GLY A 20 5.34 5.91 7.34
C GLY A 20 5.14 5.38 8.76
N PHE A 21 6.24 4.97 9.38
CA PHE A 21 6.24 4.34 10.70
C PHE A 21 7.02 5.20 11.70
N PRO A 22 6.49 5.44 12.91
CA PRO A 22 7.17 6.24 13.92
C PRO A 22 8.41 5.51 14.45
N TYR A 23 9.57 6.17 14.41
CA TYR A 23 10.83 5.63 14.92
C TYR A 23 10.79 5.28 16.41
N HIS A 24 10.06 6.06 17.23
CA HIS A 24 10.01 5.89 18.68
C HIS A 24 9.31 4.59 19.15
N LEU A 25 8.63 3.87 18.27
CA LEU A 25 8.07 2.54 18.58
C LEU A 25 9.09 1.41 18.41
N TYR A 26 10.30 1.73 17.92
CA TYR A 26 11.42 0.80 17.77
C TYR A 26 12.53 1.11 18.80
N PRO A 27 13.33 0.12 19.21
CA PRO A 27 13.27 -1.29 18.79
C PRO A 27 12.22 -2.09 19.57
N TYR A 28 11.74 -3.17 18.96
CA TYR A 28 10.97 -4.19 19.67
C TYR A 28 11.88 -4.94 20.67
N LYS A 29 11.41 -5.10 21.92
CA LYS A 29 12.16 -5.69 23.05
C LYS A 29 11.39 -6.81 23.76
N ASN A 30 10.46 -7.49 23.08
CA ASN A 30 9.56 -8.48 23.69
C ASN A 30 8.70 -7.94 24.85
N GLN A 31 8.35 -6.66 24.81
CA GLN A 31 7.48 -6.03 25.80
C GLN A 31 6.04 -6.55 25.68
N TRP A 32 5.41 -6.81 26.82
CA TRP A 32 4.01 -7.26 26.86
C TRP A 32 3.10 -6.18 26.25
N ALA A 33 2.09 -6.63 25.49
CA ALA A 33 1.12 -5.78 24.80
C ALA A 33 1.76 -4.77 23.80
N TYR A 34 2.89 -5.12 23.18
CA TYR A 34 3.41 -4.34 22.05
C TYR A 34 2.40 -4.30 20.90
N LEU A 35 2.08 -3.09 20.44
CA LEU A 35 1.32 -2.86 19.24
C LEU A 35 2.27 -2.35 18.15
N GLN A 36 2.49 -3.17 17.13
CA GLN A 36 3.25 -2.74 15.97
C GLN A 36 2.53 -1.59 15.25
N PRO A 37 3.24 -0.57 14.75
CA PRO A 37 2.60 0.49 14.01
C PRO A 37 2.00 -0.03 12.70
N PHE A 38 0.93 0.61 12.27
CA PHE A 38 0.29 0.35 10.98
C PHE A 38 0.01 1.68 10.28
N VAL A 39 -0.07 1.62 8.96
CA VAL A 39 -0.51 2.71 8.09
C VAL A 39 -1.72 2.21 7.31
N MET A 40 -2.73 3.06 7.22
CA MET A 40 -3.88 2.84 6.35
C MET A 40 -3.67 3.61 5.06
N VAL A 41 -3.93 2.93 3.94
CA VAL A 41 -3.91 3.52 2.60
C VAL A 41 -5.34 3.61 2.11
N ARG A 42 -5.78 4.82 1.75
CA ARG A 42 -7.11 5.07 1.19
C ARG A 42 -6.95 5.48 -0.27
N PHE A 43 -7.63 4.76 -1.15
CA PHE A 43 -7.77 5.12 -2.56
C PHE A 43 -9.03 5.98 -2.72
N ASN A 44 -8.86 7.27 -2.99
CA ASN A 44 -9.97 8.23 -3.13
C ASN A 44 -10.72 8.02 -4.45
N THR A 45 -9.99 7.66 -5.50
CA THR A 45 -10.53 7.41 -6.83
C THR A 45 -10.01 6.08 -7.36
N VAL A 46 -10.94 5.20 -7.79
CA VAL A 46 -10.60 3.94 -8.47
C VAL A 46 -11.51 3.83 -9.69
N THR A 47 -10.94 3.54 -10.86
CA THR A 47 -11.76 3.33 -12.06
C THR A 47 -12.57 2.04 -11.91
N PRO A 48 -13.91 2.09 -11.92
CA PRO A 48 -14.73 0.89 -11.78
C PRO A 48 -14.52 -0.08 -12.94
N ASN A 49 -14.79 -1.35 -12.69
CA ASN A 49 -14.70 -2.44 -13.65
C ASN A 49 -13.32 -2.60 -14.31
N LYS A 50 -12.26 -2.01 -13.74
CA LYS A 50 -10.87 -2.23 -14.12
C LYS A 50 -10.11 -2.91 -12.98
N LYS A 51 -9.25 -3.89 -13.33
CA LYS A 51 -8.32 -4.50 -12.38
C LYS A 51 -7.11 -3.58 -12.21
N ILE A 52 -6.75 -3.32 -10.97
CA ILE A 52 -5.55 -2.53 -10.63
C ILE A 52 -4.58 -3.40 -9.84
N PHE A 53 -3.29 -3.16 -10.06
CA PHE A 53 -2.19 -3.80 -9.34
C PHE A 53 -1.50 -2.71 -8.51
N VAL A 54 -1.40 -2.94 -7.22
CA VAL A 54 -0.85 -1.98 -6.26
C VAL A 54 0.41 -2.58 -5.66
N ARG A 55 1.47 -1.78 -5.62
CA ARG A 55 2.69 -2.05 -4.87
C ARG A 55 2.89 -0.95 -3.83
N CYS A 56 2.94 -1.35 -2.56
CA CYS A 56 3.29 -0.47 -1.46
C CYS A 56 4.72 -0.77 -1.04
N GLN A 57 5.63 0.18 -1.20
CA GLN A 57 7.05 0.03 -0.85
C GLN A 57 7.43 0.97 0.30
N VAL A 58 8.22 0.47 1.23
CA VAL A 58 8.79 1.29 2.32
C VAL A 58 10.16 1.83 1.90
N TRP A 59 10.44 3.07 2.29
CA TRP A 59 11.69 3.76 2.00
C TRP A 59 12.39 4.08 3.32
N ALA A 60 13.47 3.34 3.62
CA ALA A 60 14.31 3.62 4.78
C ALA A 60 15.74 3.09 4.52
N PRO A 61 16.79 3.75 5.04
CA PRO A 61 18.18 3.32 4.83
C PRO A 61 18.49 1.90 5.34
N ASN A 62 17.72 1.40 6.29
CA ASN A 62 17.90 0.09 6.93
C ASN A 62 16.91 -0.97 6.44
N ILE A 63 16.18 -0.71 5.35
CA ILE A 63 15.25 -1.65 4.74
C ILE A 63 15.77 -1.98 3.34
N ASP A 64 16.14 -3.24 3.14
CA ASP A 64 16.48 -3.76 1.83
C ASP A 64 15.21 -4.15 1.08
N VAL A 65 15.16 -3.83 -0.22
CA VAL A 65 14.03 -4.12 -1.10
C VAL A 65 14.48 -5.23 -2.05
N SER A 66 14.04 -6.45 -1.77
CA SER A 66 14.39 -7.63 -2.58
C SER A 66 13.16 -8.24 -3.23
N GLU A 67 13.20 -8.34 -4.56
CA GLU A 67 12.19 -9.04 -5.35
C GLU A 67 12.20 -10.55 -5.12
N GLU A 68 13.38 -11.11 -4.91
CA GLU A 68 13.59 -12.54 -4.70
C GLU A 68 13.03 -12.97 -3.35
N GLU A 69 13.37 -12.21 -2.30
CA GLU A 69 12.94 -12.49 -0.93
C GLU A 69 11.54 -11.93 -0.62
N LYS A 70 10.97 -11.14 -1.53
CA LYS A 70 9.69 -10.43 -1.36
C LYS A 70 9.67 -9.60 -0.07
N THR A 71 10.73 -8.83 0.15
CA THR A 71 10.92 -7.96 1.32
C THR A 71 10.95 -6.48 0.95
N GLY A 72 10.60 -5.61 1.91
CA GLY A 72 10.61 -4.15 1.73
C GLY A 72 9.39 -3.59 0.99
N PHE A 73 8.49 -4.44 0.51
CA PHE A 73 7.24 -4.04 -0.14
C PHE A 73 6.12 -5.08 0.09
N THR A 74 4.90 -4.70 -0.27
CA THR A 74 3.76 -5.61 -0.42
C THR A 74 3.04 -5.31 -1.73
N GLU A 75 2.49 -6.34 -2.35
CA GLU A 75 1.77 -6.25 -3.61
C GLU A 75 0.39 -6.90 -3.48
N PHE A 76 -0.62 -6.26 -4.06
CA PHE A 76 -1.96 -6.83 -4.15
C PHE A 76 -2.67 -6.32 -5.41
N SER A 77 -3.71 -7.04 -5.82
CA SER A 77 -4.60 -6.59 -6.89
C SER A 77 -6.02 -6.41 -6.37
N MET A 78 -6.71 -5.39 -6.85
CA MET A 78 -8.11 -5.14 -6.50
C MET A 78 -8.95 -4.83 -7.74
N TYR A 79 -10.25 -5.08 -7.63
CA TYR A 79 -11.24 -4.87 -8.67
C TYR A 79 -12.52 -4.35 -8.02
N PHE A 80 -12.92 -3.13 -8.36
CA PHE A 80 -14.16 -2.55 -7.89
C PHE A 80 -15.25 -2.78 -8.95
N HIS A 81 -16.17 -3.68 -8.66
CA HIS A 81 -17.30 -3.95 -9.55
C HIS A 81 -18.36 -2.86 -9.41
N GLN A 82 -18.72 -2.22 -10.53
CA GLN A 82 -19.87 -1.34 -10.61
C GLN A 82 -20.81 -1.86 -11.70
N PRO A 83 -22.07 -2.21 -11.36
CA PRO A 83 -23.05 -2.60 -12.36
C PRO A 83 -23.24 -1.48 -13.40
N ASN A 84 -23.40 -1.85 -14.66
CA ASN A 84 -23.73 -0.87 -15.69
C ASN A 84 -25.08 -0.21 -15.34
N PRO A 85 -25.17 1.13 -15.31
CA PRO A 85 -26.46 1.79 -15.30
C PRO A 85 -27.08 1.49 -16.67
N GLY A 86 -28.07 0.60 -16.69
CA GLY A 86 -28.83 0.26 -17.89
C GLY A 86 -29.53 1.47 -18.50
#